data_AF-A0A955ZGN7-F1
#
_entry.id   AF-A0A955ZGN7-F1
#
_cell.length_a   1.000
_cell.length_b   1.000
_cell.length_c   1.000
_cell.angle_alpha   90.00
_cell.angle_beta   90.00
_cell.angle_gamma   90.00
#
_symmetry.space_group_name_H-M   'P 1'
#
loop_
_entity.id
_entity.type
_entity.pdbx_description
1 polymer ?
#
loop_
_entity_poly.entity_id
_entity_poly.type
_entity_poly.pdbx_seq_one_letter_code
_entity_poly.pdbx_strand_id
1 'polypeptide(L)'
;DALLAEPEPRAEIAPPPAAWAPAPAPPAWTAPAHAFSTPPLPLPPQVEDEAPPPSIAPVTASVEIVSGARARELVAASANASAPTSAGRVLLVGLCLLVAGLAMGVAIAFAFPDGPLGRLLHVVPRGGAVAAAASPPPVASPAPVAASPAPVAAARAVPSGGVLVLPPNAAGHRVWIDRTVVDGSSRTIEVPCGPHKVKIGSHGHARRVVIPCGGTLTL
;
A
#
# COMPACT_ATOMS: atom_id res chain seq x y z
N ASP A 1 14.42 3.40 -71.87
CA ASP A 1 13.59 3.83 -70.73
C ASP A 1 12.25 3.12 -70.72
N ALA A 2 12.20 1.97 -70.05
CA ALA A 2 10.97 1.21 -69.79
C ALA A 2 10.83 1.11 -68.27
N LEU A 3 10.04 2.01 -67.68
CA LEU A 3 9.69 2.00 -66.26
C LEU A 3 8.54 1.00 -66.06
N LEU A 4 8.92 -0.20 -65.63
CA LEU A 4 8.02 -1.24 -65.13
C LEU A 4 7.38 -0.72 -63.83
N ALA A 5 6.08 -0.45 -63.87
CA ALA A 5 5.29 -0.14 -62.69
C ALA A 5 5.11 -1.42 -61.85
N GLU A 6 5.62 -1.40 -60.62
CA GLU A 6 5.44 -2.49 -59.66
C GLU A 6 3.95 -2.61 -59.26
N PRO A 7 3.39 -3.83 -59.21
CA PRO A 7 2.00 -4.04 -58.81
C PRO A 7 1.82 -3.81 -57.31
N GLU A 8 0.83 -3.01 -56.95
CA GLU A 8 0.47 -2.75 -55.55
C GLU A 8 0.15 -4.06 -54.79
N PRO A 9 0.61 -4.18 -53.52
CA PRO A 9 0.33 -5.34 -52.70
C PRO A 9 -1.16 -5.43 -52.38
N ARG A 10 -1.81 -6.49 -52.88
CA ARG A 10 -3.18 -6.83 -52.50
C ARG A 10 -3.26 -7.05 -51.00
N ALA A 11 -4.08 -6.23 -50.34
CA ALA A 11 -4.41 -6.39 -48.92
C ALA A 11 -5.13 -7.75 -48.72
N GLU A 12 -4.40 -8.69 -48.14
CA GLU A 12 -4.94 -9.98 -47.72
C GLU A 12 -5.85 -9.75 -46.51
N ILE A 13 -7.15 -9.89 -46.73
CA ILE A 13 -8.18 -9.72 -45.70
C ILE A 13 -8.03 -10.88 -44.73
N ALA A 14 -7.56 -10.59 -43.52
CA ALA A 14 -7.44 -11.57 -42.45
C ALA A 14 -8.83 -12.20 -42.16
N PRO A 15 -8.92 -13.53 -42.00
CA PRO A 15 -10.19 -14.18 -41.68
C PRO A 15 -10.72 -13.66 -40.33
N PRO A 16 -12.06 -13.55 -40.19
CA PRO A 16 -12.66 -13.10 -38.94
C PRO A 16 -12.28 -14.04 -37.78
N PRO A 17 -12.09 -13.51 -36.57
CA PRO A 17 -11.79 -14.32 -35.40
C PRO A 17 -12.89 -15.36 -35.19
N ALA A 18 -12.49 -16.61 -35.01
CA ALA A 18 -13.40 -17.72 -34.76
C ALA A 18 -14.35 -17.36 -33.60
N ALA A 19 -15.65 -17.51 -33.85
CA ALA A 19 -16.69 -17.28 -32.85
C ALA A 19 -16.34 -18.02 -31.55
N TRP A 20 -16.27 -17.29 -30.45
CA TRP A 20 -15.95 -17.81 -29.13
C TRP A 20 -16.85 -19.00 -28.81
N ALA A 21 -16.25 -20.19 -28.68
CA ALA A 21 -16.93 -21.34 -28.13
C ALA A 21 -17.32 -21.03 -26.67
N PRO A 22 -18.55 -21.38 -26.24
CA PRO A 22 -18.96 -21.19 -24.86
C PRO A 22 -18.02 -21.95 -23.93
N ALA A 23 -17.58 -21.29 -22.85
CA ALA A 23 -16.74 -21.91 -21.84
C ALA A 23 -17.43 -23.17 -21.28
N PRO A 24 -16.70 -24.28 -21.08
CA PRO A 24 -17.28 -25.48 -20.49
C PRO A 24 -17.85 -25.16 -19.10
N ALA A 25 -19.03 -25.68 -18.81
CA ALA A 25 -19.67 -25.52 -17.52
C ALA A 25 -18.73 -26.02 -16.41
N PRO A 26 -18.62 -25.29 -15.28
CA PRO A 26 -17.79 -25.74 -14.16
C PRO A 26 -18.30 -27.11 -13.67
N PRO A 27 -17.41 -28.02 -13.28
CA PRO A 27 -17.81 -29.31 -12.72
C PRO A 27 -18.69 -29.07 -11.48
N ALA A 28 -19.76 -29.85 -11.35
CA ALA A 28 -20.62 -29.82 -10.17
C ALA A 28 -19.85 -30.43 -8.99
N TRP A 29 -19.25 -29.58 -8.16
CA TRP A 29 -18.69 -30.02 -6.89
C TRP A 29 -19.84 -30.26 -5.92
N THR A 30 -20.22 -31.52 -5.73
CA THR A 30 -21.03 -31.97 -4.59
C THR A 30 -20.28 -31.63 -3.31
N ALA A 31 -20.73 -30.58 -2.61
CA ALA A 31 -20.21 -30.22 -1.31
C ALA A 31 -20.47 -31.38 -0.33
N PRO A 32 -19.46 -31.91 0.36
CA PRO A 32 -19.69 -32.88 1.42
C PRO A 32 -20.43 -32.17 2.56
N ALA A 33 -21.60 -32.71 2.92
CA ALA A 33 -22.40 -32.28 4.06
C ALA A 33 -21.70 -32.67 5.38
N HIS A 34 -20.58 -32.03 5.68
CA HIS A 34 -20.05 -32.02 7.03
C HIS A 34 -20.83 -30.98 7.81
N ALA A 35 -21.79 -31.45 8.61
CA ALA A 35 -22.40 -30.68 9.68
C ALA A 35 -21.29 -30.15 10.59
N PHE A 36 -20.89 -28.90 10.37
CA PHE A 36 -20.06 -28.17 11.32
C PHE A 36 -20.90 -27.97 12.57
N SER A 37 -20.71 -28.86 13.55
CA SER A 37 -21.13 -28.64 14.91
C SER A 37 -20.29 -27.47 15.43
N THR A 38 -20.82 -26.25 15.31
CA THR A 38 -20.20 -25.05 15.84
C THR A 38 -20.02 -25.25 17.35
N PRO A 39 -18.79 -25.29 17.89
CA PRO A 39 -18.62 -25.31 19.32
C PRO A 39 -19.29 -24.05 19.91
N PRO A 40 -19.97 -24.14 21.06
CA PRO A 40 -20.60 -22.99 21.69
C PRO A 40 -19.55 -21.89 21.86
N LEU A 41 -19.89 -20.68 21.42
CA LEU A 41 -19.04 -19.50 21.56
C LEU A 41 -18.64 -19.37 23.04
N PRO A 42 -17.36 -19.10 23.35
CA PRO A 42 -16.97 -18.76 24.70
C PRO A 42 -17.80 -17.55 25.15
N LEU A 43 -18.41 -17.66 26.32
CA LEU A 43 -19.16 -16.57 26.94
C LEU A 43 -18.25 -15.33 26.98
N PRO A 44 -18.78 -14.13 26.68
CA PRO A 44 -18.01 -12.90 26.84
C PRO A 44 -17.50 -12.86 28.29
N PRO A 45 -16.26 -12.39 28.52
CA PRO A 45 -15.75 -12.21 29.87
C PRO A 45 -16.79 -11.38 30.64
N GLN A 46 -17.27 -11.94 31.75
CA GLN A 46 -18.12 -11.22 32.66
C GLN A 46 -17.33 -9.97 33.06
N VAL A 47 -17.88 -8.80 32.77
CA VAL A 47 -17.36 -7.53 33.27
C VAL A 47 -17.57 -7.58 34.77
N GLU A 48 -16.58 -8.12 35.49
CA GLU A 48 -16.49 -7.94 36.92
C GLU A 48 -16.43 -6.44 37.16
N ASP A 49 -17.38 -5.95 37.96
CA ASP A 49 -17.49 -4.58 38.43
C ASP A 49 -16.10 -4.08 38.85
N GLU A 50 -15.46 -3.32 37.97
CA GLU A 50 -14.13 -2.79 38.19
C GLU A 50 -14.27 -1.74 39.30
N ALA A 51 -13.83 -2.13 40.50
CA ALA A 51 -13.76 -1.26 41.66
C ALA A 51 -13.09 0.06 41.26
N PRO A 52 -13.61 1.21 41.72
CA PRO A 52 -13.09 2.52 41.34
C PRO A 52 -11.57 2.56 41.59
N PRO A 53 -10.77 3.06 40.63
CA PRO A 53 -9.32 3.06 40.75
C PRO A 53 -8.94 3.79 42.03
N PRO A 54 -8.02 3.23 42.84
CA PRO A 54 -7.55 3.92 44.03
C PRO A 54 -6.92 5.25 43.58
N SER A 55 -7.34 6.33 44.23
CA SER A 55 -6.76 7.66 44.06
C SER A 55 -5.25 7.58 44.26
N ILE A 56 -4.49 7.59 43.16
CA ILE A 56 -3.04 7.53 43.19
C ILE A 56 -2.54 8.90 43.65
N ALA A 57 -2.20 8.99 44.95
CA ALA A 57 -1.41 10.10 45.44
C ALA A 57 -0.06 10.12 44.69
N PRO A 58 0.49 11.31 44.36
CA PRO A 58 1.75 11.42 43.63
C PRO A 58 2.87 10.78 44.44
N VAL A 59 3.33 9.62 43.99
CA VAL A 59 4.55 8.99 44.50
C VAL A 59 5.70 9.83 43.97
N THR A 60 6.28 10.65 44.84
CA THR A 60 7.58 11.27 44.59
C THR A 60 8.63 10.16 44.57
N ALA A 61 8.85 9.57 43.39
CA ALA A 61 9.95 8.65 43.17
C ALA A 61 11.26 9.44 43.25
N SER A 62 11.93 9.36 44.40
CA SER A 62 13.33 9.71 44.54
C SER A 62 14.15 8.82 43.60
N VAL A 63 14.58 9.39 42.48
CA VAL A 63 15.59 8.79 41.62
C VAL A 63 16.92 8.82 42.38
N GLU A 64 17.21 7.75 43.11
CA GLU A 64 18.59 7.46 43.49
C GLU A 64 19.36 7.12 42.21
N ILE A 65 20.12 8.11 41.74
CA ILE A 65 21.15 7.93 40.73
C ILE A 65 22.19 6.98 41.34
N VAL A 66 22.00 5.68 41.13
CA VAL A 66 23.00 4.66 41.46
C VAL A 66 24.23 4.97 40.61
N SER A 67 25.19 5.57 41.29
CA SER A 67 26.44 6.08 40.74
C SER A 67 27.26 4.94 40.14
N GLY A 68 27.84 5.20 38.97
CA GLY A 68 28.47 4.24 38.05
C GLY A 68 29.77 3.58 38.50
N ALA A 69 29.86 3.14 39.77
CA ALA A 69 31.03 2.45 40.29
C ALA A 69 31.00 0.93 40.07
N ARG A 70 29.81 0.30 40.00
CA ARG A 70 29.68 -1.17 39.84
C ARG A 70 29.68 -1.68 38.39
N ALA A 71 29.54 -0.80 37.39
CA ALA A 71 29.59 -1.21 35.98
C ALA A 71 31.02 -1.52 35.48
N ARG A 72 32.07 -1.18 36.25
CA ARG A 72 33.46 -1.41 35.85
C ARG A 72 34.03 -2.76 36.29
N GLU A 73 33.41 -3.43 37.26
CA GLU A 73 33.94 -4.69 37.78
C GLU A 73 33.58 -5.91 36.91
N LEU A 74 32.42 -5.89 36.24
CA LEU A 74 32.03 -6.96 35.33
C LEU A 74 32.74 -6.91 33.97
N VAL A 75 33.39 -5.79 33.61
CA VAL A 75 34.16 -5.67 32.36
C VAL A 75 35.59 -6.18 32.54
N ALA A 76 36.15 -6.14 33.75
CA ALA A 76 37.50 -6.63 34.02
C ALA A 76 37.61 -8.17 34.07
N ALA A 77 36.50 -8.87 34.32
CA ALA A 77 36.48 -10.34 34.38
C ALA A 77 36.50 -11.03 33.00
N SER A 78 36.29 -10.30 31.90
CA SER A 78 36.23 -10.86 30.55
C SER A 78 37.57 -10.85 29.79
N ALA A 79 38.64 -10.30 30.37
CA ALA A 79 39.91 -10.08 29.67
C ALA A 79 40.88 -11.28 29.66
N ASN A 80 40.57 -12.37 30.38
CA ASN A 80 41.45 -13.54 30.49
C ASN A 80 41.05 -14.75 29.62
N ALA A 81 40.09 -14.59 28.71
CA ALA A 81 39.71 -15.67 27.82
C ALA A 81 40.67 -15.76 26.61
N SER A 82 41.65 -16.65 26.75
CA SER A 82 42.29 -17.46 25.69
C SER A 82 43.00 -16.71 24.55
N ALA A 83 44.31 -16.93 24.46
CA ALA A 83 45.13 -16.57 23.30
C ALA A 83 44.46 -17.05 21.99
N PRO A 84 44.35 -16.18 20.97
CA PRO A 84 43.65 -16.52 19.74
C PRO A 84 44.40 -17.62 19.00
N THR A 85 43.81 -18.82 18.97
CA THR A 85 44.20 -19.85 18.01
C THR A 85 43.99 -19.31 16.59
N SER A 86 44.84 -19.73 15.65
CA SER A 86 44.85 -19.22 14.26
C SER A 86 43.49 -19.29 13.55
N ALA A 87 42.63 -20.24 13.95
CA ALA A 87 41.26 -20.36 13.47
C ALA A 87 40.37 -19.15 13.86
N GLY A 88 40.57 -18.56 15.05
CA GLY A 88 39.80 -17.40 15.50
C GLY A 88 40.09 -16.14 14.70
N ARG A 89 41.32 -15.98 14.19
CA ARG A 89 41.69 -14.82 13.36
C ARG A 89 41.04 -14.86 11.99
N VAL A 90 40.92 -16.04 11.37
CA VAL A 90 40.25 -16.19 10.06
C VAL A 90 38.76 -15.86 10.17
N LEU A 91 38.12 -16.33 11.25
CA LEU A 91 36.70 -16.08 11.47
C LEU A 91 36.41 -14.60 11.77
N LEU A 92 37.28 -13.93 12.54
CA LEU A 92 37.18 -12.49 12.79
C LEU A 92 37.32 -11.67 11.49
N VAL A 93 38.32 -11.98 10.65
CA VAL A 93 38.52 -11.27 9.37
C VAL A 93 37.33 -11.50 8.44
N GLY A 94 36.81 -12.73 8.36
CA GLY A 94 35.63 -13.04 7.56
C GLY A 94 34.38 -12.28 8.04
N LEU A 95 34.15 -12.22 9.34
CA LEU A 95 33.05 -11.45 9.93
C LEU A 95 33.19 -9.94 9.65
N CYS A 96 34.40 -9.38 9.81
CA CYS A 96 34.67 -7.97 9.51
C CYS A 96 34.40 -7.64 8.04
N LEU A 97 34.82 -8.49 7.10
CA LEU A 97 34.57 -8.29 5.67
C LEU A 97 33.08 -8.39 5.33
N LEU A 98 32.35 -9.33 5.94
CA LEU A 98 30.91 -9.48 5.75
C LEU A 98 30.15 -8.24 6.26
N VAL A 99 30.49 -7.74 7.45
CA VAL A 99 29.88 -6.53 8.02
C VAL A 99 30.21 -5.29 7.18
N ALA A 100 31.46 -5.15 6.73
CA ALA A 100 31.86 -4.04 5.85
C ALA A 100 31.12 -4.07 4.51
N GLY A 101 30.97 -5.27 3.90
CA GLY A 101 30.21 -5.44 2.66
C GLY A 101 28.71 -5.11 2.82
N LEU A 102 28.09 -5.54 3.92
CA LEU A 102 26.70 -5.20 4.24
C LEU A 102 26.51 -3.69 4.44
N ALA A 103 27.39 -3.06 5.22
CA ALA A 103 27.36 -1.62 5.45
C ALA A 103 27.53 -0.83 4.14
N MET A 104 28.46 -1.26 3.27
CA MET A 104 28.68 -0.62 1.98
C MET A 104 27.48 -0.79 1.04
N GLY A 105 26.86 -1.98 0.99
CA GLY A 105 25.66 -2.22 0.19
C GLY A 105 24.47 -1.38 0.63
N VAL A 106 24.27 -1.22 1.94
CA VAL A 106 23.23 -0.34 2.50
C VAL A 106 23.53 1.12 2.16
N ALA A 107 24.77 1.58 2.32
CA ALA A 107 25.15 2.95 1.97
C ALA A 107 24.93 3.26 0.49
N ILE A 108 25.24 2.33 -0.42
CA ILE A 108 24.98 2.47 -1.86
C ILE A 108 23.46 2.56 -2.13
N ALA A 109 22.65 1.74 -1.47
CA ALA A 109 21.19 1.77 -1.63
C ALA A 109 20.57 3.11 -1.16
N PHE A 110 21.12 3.74 -0.13
CA PHE A 110 20.66 5.05 0.36
C PHE A 110 21.22 6.25 -0.43
N ALA A 111 22.43 6.15 -0.99
CA ALA A 111 23.04 7.22 -1.77
C ALA A 111 22.45 7.37 -3.18
N PHE A 112 21.84 6.31 -3.73
CA PHE A 112 21.26 6.30 -5.07
C PHE A 112 19.78 5.86 -5.06
N PRO A 113 18.87 6.65 -4.43
CA PRO A 113 17.43 6.33 -4.42
C PRO A 113 16.80 6.34 -5.82
N ASP A 114 17.43 7.01 -6.79
CA ASP A 114 17.05 7.07 -8.21
C ASP A 114 17.89 6.13 -9.08
N GLY A 115 18.11 4.90 -8.62
CA GLY A 115 18.80 3.87 -9.41
C GLY A 115 18.14 3.66 -10.79
N PRO A 116 18.92 3.25 -11.82
CA PRO A 116 18.49 3.22 -13.22
C PRO A 116 17.30 2.27 -13.52
N LEU A 117 16.92 1.41 -12.57
CA LEU A 117 15.73 0.56 -12.68
C LEU A 117 14.41 1.30 -12.37
N GLY A 118 14.44 2.44 -11.67
CA GLY A 118 13.25 3.25 -11.39
C GLY A 118 12.73 4.05 -12.60
N ARG A 119 13.57 4.21 -13.64
CA ARG A 119 13.27 5.07 -14.79
C ARG A 119 12.48 4.39 -15.91
N LEU A 120 12.31 3.06 -15.87
CA LEU A 120 11.57 2.31 -16.90
C LEU A 120 10.04 2.33 -16.71
N LEU A 121 9.52 2.79 -15.57
CA LEU A 121 8.07 2.83 -15.30
C LEU A 121 7.49 4.23 -15.13
N HIS A 122 8.28 5.28 -15.28
CA HIS A 122 7.79 6.66 -15.30
C HIS A 122 7.54 7.12 -16.74
N VAL A 123 6.59 6.46 -17.42
CA VAL A 123 5.88 7.06 -18.56
C VAL A 123 5.09 8.23 -18.00
N VAL A 124 5.67 9.43 -18.06
CA VAL A 124 4.97 10.68 -17.85
C VAL A 124 4.01 10.85 -19.04
N PRO A 125 2.69 10.87 -18.84
CA PRO A 125 1.80 11.31 -19.91
C PRO A 125 2.09 12.79 -20.12
N ARG A 126 2.73 13.09 -21.25
CA ARG A 126 2.93 14.45 -21.74
C ARG A 126 1.56 14.99 -22.14
N GLY A 127 0.83 15.49 -21.14
CA GLY A 127 -0.40 16.23 -21.34
C GLY A 127 -0.08 17.42 -22.24
N GLY A 128 -0.52 17.34 -23.49
CA GLY A 128 -0.45 18.44 -24.43
C GLY A 128 -1.19 19.62 -23.83
N ALA A 129 -0.44 20.70 -23.59
CA ALA A 129 -1.03 22.01 -23.45
C ALA A 129 -1.67 22.36 -24.80
N VAL A 130 -2.97 22.09 -24.92
CA VAL A 130 -3.79 22.67 -25.98
C VAL A 130 -3.90 24.15 -25.62
N ALA A 131 -3.26 24.99 -26.43
CA ALA A 131 -3.32 26.43 -26.33
C ALA A 131 -4.78 26.88 -26.27
N ALA A 132 -5.14 27.58 -25.20
CA ALA A 132 -6.40 28.28 -25.08
C ALA A 132 -6.46 29.35 -26.18
N ALA A 133 -7.23 29.07 -27.24
CA ALA A 133 -7.63 30.08 -28.20
C ALA A 133 -8.52 31.09 -27.47
N ALA A 134 -8.07 32.35 -27.43
CA ALA A 134 -8.80 33.46 -26.86
C ALA A 134 -10.16 33.63 -27.59
N SER A 135 -11.26 33.49 -26.84
CA SER A 135 -12.60 33.76 -27.35
C SER A 135 -12.79 35.27 -27.62
N PRO A 136 -13.44 35.66 -28.73
CA PRO A 136 -13.79 37.04 -29.04
C PRO A 136 -14.84 37.61 -28.07
N PRO A 137 -14.96 38.95 -27.97
CA PRO A 137 -15.83 39.62 -27.01
C PRO A 137 -17.32 39.32 -27.27
N PRO A 138 -18.14 39.19 -26.22
CA PRO A 138 -19.57 38.89 -26.35
C PRO A 138 -20.33 40.09 -26.91
N VAL A 139 -21.07 39.86 -27.99
CA VAL A 139 -22.09 40.76 -28.51
C VAL A 139 -23.29 40.74 -27.57
N ALA A 140 -23.76 41.91 -27.14
CA ALA A 140 -24.89 42.06 -26.24
C ALA A 140 -26.16 41.41 -26.82
N SER A 141 -26.57 40.28 -26.22
CA SER A 141 -27.79 39.57 -26.57
C SER A 141 -28.99 40.19 -25.84
N PRO A 142 -30.15 40.39 -26.50
CA PRO A 142 -31.33 41.01 -25.92
C PRO A 142 -31.85 40.22 -24.70
N ALA A 143 -32.40 40.96 -23.74
CA ALA A 143 -32.85 40.48 -22.43
C ALA A 143 -33.81 39.27 -22.56
N PRO A 144 -33.48 38.12 -21.96
CA PRO A 144 -34.37 36.97 -21.95
C PRO A 144 -35.55 37.22 -21.01
N VAL A 145 -36.75 37.04 -21.55
CA VAL A 145 -38.02 37.02 -20.83
C VAL A 145 -37.95 35.92 -19.76
N ALA A 146 -38.27 36.27 -18.52
CA ALA A 146 -38.21 35.39 -17.35
C ALA A 146 -39.16 34.19 -17.52
N ALA A 147 -38.61 33.07 -18.00
CA ALA A 147 -39.28 31.78 -17.98
C ALA A 147 -39.24 31.21 -16.55
N SER A 148 -40.41 30.83 -16.04
CA SER A 148 -40.58 30.20 -14.72
C SER A 148 -39.62 29.01 -14.58
N PRO A 149 -38.79 28.94 -13.51
CA PRO A 149 -37.80 27.89 -13.35
C PRO A 149 -38.48 26.53 -13.21
N ALA A 150 -38.30 25.67 -14.21
CA ALA A 150 -38.66 24.27 -14.12
C ALA A 150 -37.91 23.63 -12.95
N PRO A 151 -38.54 22.72 -12.19
CA PRO A 151 -37.89 22.06 -11.06
C PRO A 151 -36.64 21.32 -11.56
N VAL A 152 -35.48 21.83 -11.17
CA VAL A 152 -34.18 21.20 -11.48
C VAL A 152 -34.17 19.87 -10.73
N ALA A 153 -34.25 18.77 -11.45
CA ALA A 153 -34.09 17.44 -10.89
C ALA A 153 -32.76 17.41 -10.10
N ALA A 154 -32.85 17.18 -8.80
CA ALA A 154 -31.69 17.14 -7.93
C ALA A 154 -30.68 16.13 -8.49
N ALA A 155 -29.55 16.63 -8.97
CA ALA A 155 -28.47 15.78 -9.44
C ALA A 155 -28.07 14.87 -8.28
N ARG A 156 -28.21 13.55 -8.46
CA ARG A 156 -27.78 12.58 -7.45
C ARG A 156 -26.29 12.81 -7.22
N ALA A 157 -25.94 13.18 -5.99
CA ALA A 157 -24.54 13.35 -5.60
C ALA A 157 -23.80 12.03 -5.88
N VAL A 158 -22.79 12.09 -6.74
CA VAL A 158 -21.93 10.94 -6.99
C VAL A 158 -21.12 10.71 -5.71
N PRO A 159 -21.15 9.51 -5.11
CA PRO A 159 -20.38 9.23 -3.90
C PRO A 159 -18.89 9.45 -4.19
N SER A 160 -18.23 10.28 -3.40
CA SER A 160 -16.80 10.59 -3.53
C SER A 160 -15.88 9.60 -2.81
N GLY A 161 -16.46 8.69 -2.02
CA GLY A 161 -15.75 7.69 -1.22
C GLY A 161 -16.00 6.27 -1.70
N GLY A 162 -15.12 5.36 -1.29
CA GLY A 162 -15.25 3.91 -1.39
C GLY A 162 -14.74 3.23 -0.12
N VAL A 163 -15.00 1.94 0.00
CA VAL A 163 -14.62 1.13 1.17
C VAL A 163 -13.47 0.19 0.80
N LEU A 164 -12.38 0.25 1.55
CA LEU A 164 -11.25 -0.66 1.45
C LEU A 164 -11.34 -1.71 2.57
N VAL A 165 -11.45 -2.98 2.20
CA VAL A 165 -11.45 -4.12 3.12
C VAL A 165 -10.05 -4.71 3.18
N LEU A 166 -9.45 -4.64 4.36
CA LEU A 166 -8.15 -5.22 4.63
C LEU A 166 -8.26 -6.73 4.84
N PRO A 167 -7.28 -7.52 4.38
CA PRO A 167 -7.25 -8.95 4.62
C PRO A 167 -7.05 -9.25 6.12
N PRO A 168 -7.46 -10.44 6.61
CA PRO A 168 -7.37 -10.78 8.02
C PRO A 168 -5.96 -10.66 8.61
N ASN A 169 -4.94 -10.94 7.81
CA ASN A 169 -3.52 -10.84 8.18
C ASN A 169 -3.00 -9.40 8.27
N ALA A 170 -3.78 -8.39 7.91
CA ALA A 170 -3.44 -6.98 8.07
C ALA A 170 -3.89 -6.42 9.43
N ALA A 171 -4.67 -7.16 10.21
CA ALA A 171 -5.16 -6.73 11.52
C ALA A 171 -4.00 -6.45 12.49
N GLY A 172 -3.97 -5.26 13.09
CA GLY A 172 -2.91 -4.85 14.01
C GLY A 172 -1.62 -4.37 13.33
N HIS A 173 -1.57 -4.37 11.98
CA HIS A 173 -0.48 -3.75 11.25
C HIS A 173 -0.83 -2.31 10.89
N ARG A 174 0.19 -1.45 10.80
CA ARG A 174 0.03 -0.10 10.25
C ARG A 174 -0.34 -0.20 8.78
N VAL A 175 -1.28 0.61 8.33
CA VAL A 175 -1.64 0.72 6.91
C VAL A 175 -1.32 2.13 6.45
N TRP A 176 -0.69 2.26 5.28
CA TRP A 176 -0.42 3.54 4.66
C TRP A 176 -1.23 3.66 3.38
N ILE A 177 -1.96 4.76 3.24
CA ILE A 177 -2.70 5.12 2.03
C ILE A 177 -2.15 6.48 1.58
N ASP A 178 -1.54 6.52 0.39
CA ASP A 178 -0.92 7.71 -0.21
C ASP A 178 0.11 8.43 0.67
N ARG A 179 0.83 7.65 1.50
CA ARG A 179 1.82 8.08 2.51
C ARG A 179 1.21 8.54 3.83
N THR A 180 -0.11 8.60 3.95
CA THR A 180 -0.80 8.85 5.23
C THR A 180 -0.96 7.54 5.98
N VAL A 181 -0.57 7.51 7.26
CA VAL A 181 -0.83 6.36 8.13
C VAL A 181 -2.29 6.40 8.54
N VAL A 182 -3.00 5.31 8.24
CA VAL A 182 -4.32 5.02 8.78
C VAL A 182 -4.19 3.90 9.79
N ASP A 183 -4.97 4.00 10.87
CA ASP A 183 -4.99 2.96 11.88
C ASP A 183 -5.58 1.67 11.28
N GLY A 184 -4.83 0.57 11.35
CA GLY A 184 -5.22 -0.73 10.81
C GLY A 184 -5.99 -1.59 11.80
N SER A 185 -6.51 -0.97 12.86
CA SER A 185 -7.35 -1.64 13.87
C SER A 185 -8.70 -2.05 13.27
N SER A 186 -9.24 -1.29 12.32
CA SER A 186 -10.45 -1.65 11.58
C SER A 186 -10.12 -2.48 10.34
N ARG A 187 -10.95 -3.50 10.06
CA ARG A 187 -10.90 -4.25 8.79
C ARG A 187 -11.39 -3.44 7.60
N THR A 188 -12.16 -2.39 7.84
CA THR A 188 -12.78 -1.54 6.82
C THR A 188 -12.30 -0.11 7.00
N ILE A 189 -11.84 0.50 5.91
CA ILE A 189 -11.38 1.89 5.88
C ILE A 189 -12.12 2.61 4.76
N GLU A 190 -12.75 3.74 5.10
CA GLU A 190 -13.32 4.64 4.11
C GLU A 190 -12.22 5.55 3.54
N VAL A 191 -12.19 5.63 2.22
CA VAL A 191 -11.17 6.38 1.48
C VAL A 191 -11.78 7.01 0.24
N PRO A 192 -11.19 8.09 -0.30
CA PRO A 192 -11.61 8.62 -1.59
C PRO A 192 -11.64 7.54 -2.65
N CYS A 193 -12.53 7.67 -3.63
CA CYS A 193 -12.47 6.78 -4.79
C CYS A 193 -11.40 7.23 -5.79
N GLY A 194 -10.89 6.28 -6.58
CA GLY A 194 -9.83 6.52 -7.55
C GLY A 194 -8.54 5.73 -7.28
N PRO A 195 -7.41 6.09 -7.91
CA PRO A 195 -6.15 5.38 -7.78
C PRO A 195 -5.42 5.75 -6.47
N HIS A 196 -5.10 4.75 -5.66
CA HIS A 196 -4.41 4.88 -4.38
C HIS A 196 -3.17 4.00 -4.30
N LYS A 197 -2.18 4.41 -3.51
CA LYS A 197 -1.04 3.56 -3.10
C LYS A 197 -1.27 3.04 -1.70
N VAL A 198 -1.44 1.72 -1.56
CA VAL A 198 -1.65 1.05 -0.27
C VAL A 198 -0.41 0.26 0.11
N LYS A 199 0.04 0.41 1.36
CA LYS A 199 1.12 -0.39 1.98
C LYS A 199 0.62 -0.95 3.30
N ILE A 200 0.87 -2.24 3.57
CA ILE A 200 0.46 -2.91 4.81
C ILE A 200 1.72 -3.35 5.56
N GLY A 201 1.90 -2.91 6.81
CA GLY A 201 3.10 -3.15 7.61
C GLY A 201 4.31 -2.29 7.19
N SER A 202 5.24 -2.07 8.14
CA SER A 202 6.41 -1.19 7.94
C SER A 202 7.31 -1.68 6.79
N HIS A 203 7.41 -3.00 6.66
CA HIS A 203 8.18 -3.72 5.64
C HIS A 203 7.36 -4.13 4.42
N GLY A 204 6.07 -3.78 4.35
CA GLY A 204 5.23 -4.15 3.22
C GLY A 204 5.62 -3.45 1.93
N HIS A 205 5.32 -4.08 0.79
CA HIS A 205 5.44 -3.45 -0.52
C HIS A 205 4.22 -2.57 -0.81
N ALA A 206 4.46 -1.36 -1.31
CA ALA A 206 3.38 -0.48 -1.77
C ALA A 206 2.75 -1.03 -3.06
N ARG A 207 1.42 -1.20 -3.07
CA ARG A 207 0.63 -1.64 -4.22
C ARG A 207 -0.24 -0.49 -4.71
N ARG A 208 -0.38 -0.33 -6.03
CA ARG A 208 -1.35 0.59 -6.62
C ARG A 208 -2.68 -0.13 -6.78
N VAL A 209 -3.76 0.47 -6.30
CA VAL A 209 -5.12 -0.08 -6.40
C VAL A 209 -6.09 1.02 -6.83
N VAL A 210 -7.20 0.65 -7.47
CA VAL A 210 -8.25 1.59 -7.87
C VAL A 210 -9.49 1.30 -7.03
N ILE A 211 -9.89 2.29 -6.23
CA ILE A 211 -11.00 2.19 -5.29
C ILE A 211 -12.28 2.66 -6.01
N PRO A 212 -13.31 1.80 -6.13
CA PRO A 212 -14.54 2.17 -6.81
C PRO A 212 -15.36 3.20 -6.01
N CYS A 213 -15.92 4.20 -6.70
CA CYS A 213 -16.82 5.19 -6.09
C CYS A 213 -18.13 4.52 -5.64
N GLY A 214 -18.46 4.63 -4.36
CA GLY A 214 -19.62 3.97 -3.75
C GLY A 214 -19.52 2.45 -3.66
N GLY A 215 -18.34 1.87 -3.93
CA GLY A 215 -18.12 0.43 -3.95
C GLY A 215 -17.17 -0.04 -2.84
N THR A 216 -16.90 -1.33 -2.85
CA THR A 216 -15.99 -2.00 -1.91
C THR A 216 -14.88 -2.72 -2.65
N LEU A 217 -13.64 -2.56 -2.19
CA LEU A 217 -12.45 -3.25 -2.71
C LEU A 217 -11.82 -4.09 -1.60
N THR A 218 -11.52 -5.36 -1.86
CA THR A 218 -10.82 -6.27 -0.92
C THR A 218 -9.39 -6.50 -1.39
N LEU A 219 -8.41 -6.44 -0.47
CA LEU A 219 -6.97 -6.60 -0.75
C LEU A 219 -6.41 -7.99 -0.47
#